data_AF-A0A1S3CYN0-F1
#
_entry.id   AF-A0A1S3CYN0-F1
#
_cell.length_a   1.000
_cell.length_b   1.000
_cell.length_c   1.000
_cell.angle_alpha   90.00
_cell.angle_beta   90.00
_cell.angle_gamma   90.00
#
_symmetry.space_group_name_H-M   'P 1'
#
loop_
_entity.id
_entity.type
_entity.pdbx_description
1 polymer ?
#
loop_
_entity_poly.entity_id
_entity_poly.type
_entity_poly.pdbx_seq_one_letter_code
_entity_poly.pdbx_strand_id
1 'polypeptide(L)'
;MNSWEDLRKQARKLENDIDVKLTCLSKLGTGAHGLRSSESDTEPLLSADHMIESTASEIETLLTKLSNTNDKMSDIMAEGGKDAAAIHTLQRHKEILEDYKKELSKTMSNIHSRKEREQLLHSVRKDIDSYKNSASGLNRRMD
;
A
#
# COMPACT_ATOMS: atom_id res chain seq x y z
N MET A 1 32.42 -1.19 -12.36
CA MET A 1 31.55 -2.31 -12.76
C MET A 1 31.02 -2.96 -11.49
N ASN A 2 29.70 -2.98 -11.28
CA ASN A 2 29.11 -3.74 -10.16
C ASN A 2 29.28 -5.23 -10.46
N SER A 3 29.83 -6.00 -9.52
CA SER A 3 29.91 -7.45 -9.68
C SER A 3 28.50 -8.07 -9.56
N TRP A 4 28.28 -9.21 -10.24
CA TRP A 4 27.05 -10.00 -10.12
C TRP A 4 26.64 -10.23 -8.65
N GLU A 5 27.60 -10.58 -7.81
CA GLU A 5 27.37 -10.81 -6.38
C GLU A 5 26.94 -9.55 -5.62
N ASP A 6 27.43 -8.38 -6.02
CA ASP A 6 27.05 -7.09 -5.40
C ASP A 6 25.61 -6.73 -5.77
N LEU A 7 25.24 -6.92 -7.05
CA LEU A 7 23.86 -6.72 -7.48
C LEU A 7 22.91 -7.69 -6.75
N ARG A 8 23.32 -8.94 -6.54
CA ARG A 8 22.50 -9.95 -5.84
C ARG A 8 22.25 -9.57 -4.39
N LYS A 9 23.28 -9.08 -3.69
CA LYS A 9 23.15 -8.54 -2.33
C LYS A 9 22.25 -7.31 -2.31
N GLN A 10 22.38 -6.42 -3.30
CA GLN A 10 21.55 -5.23 -3.44
C GLN A 10 20.07 -5.58 -3.66
N ALA A 11 19.77 -6.54 -4.55
CA ALA A 11 18.41 -7.00 -4.81
C ALA A 11 17.76 -7.53 -3.52
N ARG A 12 18.43 -8.44 -2.80
CA ARG A 12 17.92 -8.97 -1.52
C ARG A 12 17.66 -7.89 -0.47
N LYS A 13 18.52 -6.87 -0.40
CA LYS A 13 18.31 -5.75 0.50
C LYS A 13 17.04 -4.98 0.12
N LEU A 14 16.87 -4.67 -1.16
CA LEU A 14 15.67 -3.98 -1.66
C LEU A 14 14.41 -4.81 -1.42
N GLU A 15 14.46 -6.12 -1.64
CA GLU A 15 13.34 -7.04 -1.35
C GLU A 15 12.93 -6.98 0.13
N ASN A 16 13.89 -7.07 1.06
CA ASN A 16 13.61 -6.95 2.49
C ASN A 16 12.99 -5.58 2.85
N ASP A 17 13.54 -4.50 2.29
CA ASP A 17 13.03 -3.15 2.54
C ASP A 17 11.59 -2.98 2.00
N ILE A 18 11.28 -3.58 0.84
CA ILE A 18 9.94 -3.60 0.24
C ILE A 18 8.97 -4.41 1.12
N ASP A 19 9.36 -5.60 1.59
CA ASP A 19 8.53 -6.47 2.42
C ASP A 19 8.09 -5.79 3.72
N VAL A 20 9.04 -5.15 4.42
CA VAL A 20 8.78 -4.40 5.65
C VAL A 20 7.78 -3.27 5.39
N LYS A 21 7.94 -2.54 4.27
CA LYS A 21 7.05 -1.42 3.93
C LYS A 21 5.68 -1.87 3.44
N LEU A 22 5.58 -2.94 2.67
CA LEU A 22 4.29 -3.53 2.27
C LEU A 22 3.50 -3.99 3.50
N THR A 23 4.18 -4.59 4.48
CA THR A 23 3.57 -4.96 5.76
C THR A 23 3.09 -3.73 6.52
N CYS A 24 3.88 -2.64 6.54
CA CYS A 24 3.48 -1.37 7.14
C CYS A 24 2.26 -0.76 6.45
N LEU A 25 2.29 -0.67 5.11
CA LEU A 25 1.20 -0.16 4.29
C LEU A 25 -0.09 -0.96 4.51
N SER A 26 0.02 -2.28 4.56
CA SER A 26 -1.13 -3.17 4.84
C SER A 26 -1.75 -2.86 6.20
N LYS A 27 -0.93 -2.65 7.24
CA LYS A 27 -1.42 -2.29 8.59
C LYS A 27 -2.09 -0.92 8.62
N LEU A 28 -1.52 0.08 7.95
CA LEU A 28 -2.12 1.40 7.79
C LEU A 28 -3.46 1.31 7.06
N GLY A 29 -3.50 0.51 5.99
CA GLY A 29 -4.65 0.34 5.12
C GLY A 29 -5.80 -0.49 5.69
N THR A 30 -5.53 -1.44 6.57
CA THR A 30 -6.58 -2.18 7.27
C THR A 30 -7.22 -1.38 8.41
N GLY A 31 -6.59 -0.27 8.82
CA GLY A 31 -6.94 0.45 10.03
C GLY A 31 -6.70 -0.42 11.26
N ALA A 32 -6.09 0.15 12.30
CA ALA A 32 -6.20 -0.42 13.64
C ALA A 32 -7.67 -0.31 14.09
N HIS A 33 -8.52 -1.21 13.60
CA HIS A 33 -9.99 -1.15 13.66
C HIS A 33 -10.57 -1.34 15.08
N GLY A 34 -9.80 -1.10 16.14
CA GLY A 34 -10.20 -1.41 17.52
C GLY A 34 -10.14 -0.26 18.51
N LEU A 35 -9.56 0.90 18.17
CA LEU A 35 -9.39 1.97 19.16
C LEU A 35 -9.81 3.32 18.58
N ARG A 36 -10.85 3.87 19.22
CA ARG A 36 -11.26 5.29 19.23
C ARG A 36 -12.31 5.69 18.19
N SER A 37 -13.48 5.09 18.36
CA SER A 37 -14.72 5.88 18.46
C SER A 37 -14.51 6.98 19.50
N SER A 38 -14.16 8.20 19.10
CA SER A 38 -14.14 9.39 19.97
C SER A 38 -13.98 10.68 19.16
N GLU A 39 -15.09 11.15 18.58
CA GLU A 39 -15.56 12.55 18.70
C GLU A 39 -14.61 13.69 18.27
N SER A 40 -13.81 13.53 17.21
CA SER A 40 -13.18 14.62 16.46
C SER A 40 -12.65 14.11 15.10
N ASP A 41 -13.57 13.87 14.16
CA ASP A 41 -13.43 12.82 13.12
C ASP A 41 -12.65 13.21 11.84
N THR A 42 -12.20 14.45 11.64
CA THR A 42 -11.60 14.87 10.36
C THR A 42 -10.07 14.93 10.34
N GLU A 43 -9.42 15.28 11.46
CA GLU A 43 -7.95 15.44 11.53
C GLU A 43 -7.15 14.11 11.51
N PRO A 44 -7.59 13.02 12.17
CA PRO A 44 -6.85 11.76 12.18
C PRO A 44 -6.85 11.03 10.82
N LEU A 45 -7.92 11.16 10.04
CA LEU A 45 -8.09 10.47 8.76
C LEU A 45 -7.21 11.05 7.65
N LEU A 46 -7.12 12.38 7.56
CA LEU A 46 -6.24 13.07 6.60
C LEU A 46 -4.76 12.74 6.86
N SER A 47 -4.39 12.62 8.14
CA SER A 47 -3.03 12.22 8.54
C SER A 47 -2.72 10.77 8.14
N ALA A 48 -3.68 9.85 8.27
CA ALA A 48 -3.52 8.46 7.88
C ALA A 48 -3.43 8.29 6.36
N ASP A 49 -4.26 9.00 5.60
CA ASP A 49 -4.22 9.01 4.13
C ASP A 49 -2.85 9.48 3.62
N HIS A 50 -2.32 10.58 4.16
CA HIS A 50 -1.00 11.07 3.77
C HIS A 50 0.12 10.06 4.10
N MET A 51 0.02 9.35 5.22
CA MET A 51 0.98 8.28 5.55
C MET A 51 0.89 7.08 4.59
N ILE A 52 -0.32 6.70 4.18
CA ILE A 52 -0.57 5.64 3.19
C ILE A 52 0.06 6.04 1.84
N GLU A 53 -0.25 7.24 1.35
CA GLU A 53 0.29 7.76 0.07
C GLU A 53 1.81 7.86 0.09
N SER A 54 2.38 8.39 1.17
CA SER A 54 3.83 8.49 1.37
C SER A 54 4.50 7.11 1.38
N THR A 55 3.93 6.15 2.12
CA THR A 55 4.46 4.78 2.18
C THR A 55 4.35 4.08 0.82
N ALA A 56 3.24 4.26 0.10
CA ALA A 56 3.05 3.71 -1.24
C ALA A 56 4.08 4.28 -2.22
N SER A 57 4.29 5.60 -2.23
CA SER A 57 5.29 6.26 -3.07
C SER A 57 6.72 5.78 -2.79
N GLU A 58 7.03 5.52 -1.53
CA GLU A 58 8.33 4.97 -1.14
C GLU A 58 8.51 3.53 -1.64
N ILE A 59 7.46 2.70 -1.58
CA ILE A 59 7.47 1.34 -2.14
C ILE A 59 7.66 1.39 -3.66
N GLU A 60 6.97 2.26 -4.39
CA GLU A 60 7.16 2.44 -5.84
C GLU A 60 8.60 2.81 -6.20
N THR A 61 9.21 3.69 -5.39
CA THR A 61 10.62 4.06 -5.55
C THR A 61 11.55 2.86 -5.34
N LEU A 62 11.29 2.03 -4.33
CA LEU A 62 12.07 0.81 -4.08
C LEU A 62 11.87 -0.24 -5.19
N LEU A 63 10.64 -0.42 -5.68
CA LEU A 63 10.33 -1.32 -6.80
C LEU A 63 11.07 -0.88 -8.08
N THR A 64 11.11 0.42 -8.34
CA THR A 64 11.88 0.98 -9.48
C THR A 64 13.37 0.69 -9.33
N LYS A 65 13.92 0.85 -8.12
CA LYS A 65 15.33 0.51 -7.83
C LYS A 65 15.60 -0.99 -8.03
N LEU A 66 14.69 -1.87 -7.58
CA LEU A 66 14.83 -3.31 -7.75
C LEU A 66 14.76 -3.71 -9.22
N SER A 67 13.85 -3.12 -10.00
CA SER A 67 13.78 -3.29 -11.45
C SER A 67 15.11 -2.93 -12.10
N ASN A 68 15.65 -1.74 -11.82
CA ASN A 68 16.94 -1.30 -12.37
C ASN A 68 18.10 -2.22 -11.96
N THR A 69 18.07 -2.80 -10.76
CA THR A 69 19.05 -3.79 -10.32
C THR A 69 18.92 -5.10 -11.11
N ASN A 70 17.70 -5.57 -11.36
CA ASN A 70 17.42 -6.77 -12.16
C ASN A 70 17.79 -6.59 -13.64
N ASP A 71 17.66 -5.38 -14.17
CA ASP A 71 18.07 -5.05 -15.54
C ASP A 71 19.59 -5.11 -15.67
N LYS A 72 20.33 -4.48 -14.74
CA LYS A 72 21.80 -4.58 -14.68
C LYS A 72 22.29 -6.02 -14.53
N MET A 73 21.58 -6.85 -13.78
CA MET A 73 21.87 -8.29 -13.70
C MET A 73 21.66 -8.99 -15.04
N SER A 74 20.59 -8.65 -15.77
CA SER A 74 20.34 -9.19 -17.12
C SER A 74 21.47 -8.82 -18.08
N ASP A 75 21.96 -7.58 -18.03
CA ASP A 75 23.05 -7.10 -18.88
C ASP A 75 24.34 -7.90 -18.64
N ILE A 76 24.72 -8.12 -17.37
CA ILE A 76 25.89 -8.95 -17.02
C ILE A 76 25.73 -10.39 -17.51
N MET A 77 24.52 -10.95 -17.41
CA MET A 77 24.24 -12.31 -17.89
C MET A 77 24.33 -12.40 -19.42
N ALA A 78 23.92 -11.35 -20.14
CA ALA A 78 24.00 -11.28 -21.60
C ALA A 78 25.46 -11.15 -22.10
N GLU A 79 26.32 -10.46 -21.35
CA GLU A 79 27.72 -10.19 -21.75
C GLU A 79 28.70 -11.33 -21.48
N GLY A 80 28.45 -12.26 -20.54
CA GLY A 80 29.54 -13.16 -20.13
C GLY A 80 29.27 -14.42 -19.31
N GLY A 81 28.03 -14.88 -19.07
CA GLY A 81 27.87 -16.08 -18.22
C GLY A 81 26.57 -16.85 -18.35
N LYS A 82 26.63 -18.03 -18.99
CA LYS A 82 25.57 -19.07 -19.03
C LYS A 82 25.59 -19.96 -17.78
N ASP A 83 25.67 -19.36 -16.58
CA ASP A 83 25.52 -20.15 -15.35
C ASP A 83 24.03 -20.35 -15.07
N ALA A 84 23.58 -21.60 -15.11
CA ALA A 84 22.18 -21.96 -14.86
C ALA A 84 21.71 -21.46 -13.48
N ALA A 85 22.57 -21.49 -12.46
CA ALA A 85 22.23 -21.00 -11.13
C ALA A 85 21.98 -19.49 -11.11
N ALA A 86 22.77 -18.73 -11.88
CA ALA A 86 22.62 -17.29 -12.02
C ALA A 86 21.34 -16.92 -12.78
N ILE A 87 21.02 -17.65 -13.86
CA ILE A 87 19.78 -17.49 -14.63
C ILE A 87 18.55 -17.73 -13.73
N HIS A 88 18.54 -18.83 -12.97
CA HIS A 88 17.44 -19.13 -12.04
C HIS A 88 17.31 -18.06 -10.95
N THR A 89 18.42 -17.54 -10.44
CA THR A 89 18.41 -16.49 -9.43
C THR A 89 17.80 -15.19 -9.96
N LEU A 90 18.22 -14.74 -11.16
CA LEU A 90 17.64 -13.57 -11.81
C LEU A 90 16.15 -13.75 -12.11
N GLN A 91 15.77 -14.92 -12.61
CA GLN A 91 14.36 -15.24 -12.86
C GLN A 91 13.52 -15.11 -11.58
N ARG A 92 14.04 -15.64 -10.46
CA ARG A 92 13.37 -15.51 -9.16
C ARG A 92 13.25 -14.05 -8.72
N HIS A 93 14.29 -13.23 -8.89
CA HIS A 93 14.23 -11.80 -8.56
C HIS A 93 13.18 -11.05 -9.41
N LYS A 94 12.99 -11.42 -10.69
CA LYS A 94 11.95 -10.86 -11.55
C LYS A 94 10.54 -11.27 -11.09
N GLU A 95 10.35 -12.53 -10.70
CA GLU A 95 9.08 -13.01 -10.14
C GLU A 95 8.73 -12.30 -8.83
N ILE A 96 9.69 -12.16 -7.91
CA ILE A 96 9.51 -11.44 -6.65
C ILE A 96 9.08 -9.99 -6.90
N LEU A 97 9.74 -9.30 -7.84
CA LEU A 97 9.38 -7.94 -8.22
C LEU A 97 7.93 -7.83 -8.71
N GLU A 98 7.50 -8.75 -9.57
CA GLU A 98 6.12 -8.77 -10.09
C GLU A 98 5.10 -9.09 -9.00
N ASP A 99 5.43 -10.00 -8.07
CA ASP A 99 4.58 -10.31 -6.91
C ASP A 99 4.42 -9.08 -6.01
N TYR A 100 5.50 -8.33 -5.74
CA TYR A 100 5.40 -7.10 -4.94
C TYR A 100 4.58 -6.00 -5.63
N LYS A 101 4.70 -5.82 -6.96
CA LYS A 101 3.85 -4.87 -7.70
C LYS A 101 2.37 -5.23 -7.59
N LYS A 102 2.04 -6.52 -7.72
CA LYS A 102 0.66 -7.01 -7.56
C LYS A 102 0.16 -6.78 -6.14
N GLU A 103 0.97 -7.08 -5.13
CA GLU A 103 0.56 -6.91 -3.73
C GLU A 103 0.35 -5.43 -3.37
N LEU A 104 1.21 -4.52 -3.85
CA LEU A 104 1.01 -3.08 -3.69
C LEU A 104 -0.33 -2.64 -4.32
N SER A 105 -0.57 -3.02 -5.58
CA SER A 105 -1.80 -2.67 -6.30
C SER A 105 -3.05 -3.20 -5.60
N LYS A 106 -3.02 -4.47 -5.17
CA LYS A 106 -4.10 -5.11 -4.42
C LYS A 106 -4.36 -4.41 -3.09
N THR A 107 -3.29 -4.08 -2.35
CA THR A 107 -3.39 -3.37 -1.08
C THR A 107 -4.03 -2.00 -1.27
N MET A 108 -3.56 -1.22 -2.25
CA MET A 108 -4.12 0.10 -2.56
C MET A 108 -5.59 0.03 -3.00
N SER A 109 -5.95 -0.95 -3.83
CA SER A 109 -7.35 -1.18 -4.23
C SER A 109 -8.23 -1.49 -3.01
N ASN A 110 -7.77 -2.35 -2.11
CA ASN A 110 -8.49 -2.66 -0.87
C ASN A 110 -8.68 -1.44 0.03
N ILE A 111 -7.65 -0.59 0.17
CA ILE A 111 -7.72 0.67 0.93
C ILE A 111 -8.76 1.61 0.32
N HIS A 112 -8.70 1.81 -1.00
CA HIS A 112 -9.62 2.68 -1.71
C HIS A 112 -11.08 2.22 -1.54
N SER A 113 -11.36 0.93 -1.80
CA SER A 113 -12.71 0.38 -1.62
C SER A 113 -13.21 0.43 -0.19
N ARG A 114 -12.33 0.44 0.82
CA ARG A 114 -12.72 0.65 2.23
C ARG A 114 -13.10 2.10 2.47
N LYS A 115 -12.27 3.04 2.03
CA LYS A 115 -12.51 4.48 2.14
C LYS A 115 -13.83 4.89 1.49
N GLU A 116 -14.12 4.40 0.29
CA GLU A 116 -15.42 4.63 -0.38
C GLU A 116 -16.59 4.12 0.46
N ARG A 117 -16.47 2.92 1.04
CA ARG A 117 -17.51 2.30 1.87
C ARG A 117 -17.75 3.11 3.16
N GLU A 118 -16.70 3.63 3.78
CA GLU A 118 -16.79 4.49 4.96
C GLU A 118 -17.46 5.84 4.65
N GLN A 119 -17.10 6.47 3.53
CA GLN A 119 -17.73 7.72 3.08
C GLN A 119 -19.23 7.56 2.84
N LEU A 120 -19.65 6.46 2.19
CA LEU A 120 -21.05 6.15 1.98
C LEU A 120 -21.80 5.94 3.30
N LEU A 121 -21.23 5.19 4.25
CA LEU A 121 -21.83 4.96 5.57
C LEU A 121 -21.94 6.26 6.38
N HIS A 122 -20.94 7.13 6.32
CA HIS A 122 -20.96 8.42 7.01
C HIS A 122 -22.05 9.34 6.43
N SER A 123 -22.22 9.38 5.11
CA SER A 123 -23.30 10.13 4.46
C SER A 123 -24.68 9.62 4.90
N VAL A 124 -24.90 8.30 4.84
CA VAL A 124 -26.16 7.68 5.26
C VAL A 124 -26.47 7.99 6.73
N ARG A 125 -25.45 7.95 7.61
CA ARG A 125 -25.63 8.26 9.03
C ARG A 125 -26.07 9.71 9.23
N LYS A 126 -25.43 10.65 8.54
CA LYS A 126 -25.78 12.08 8.59
C LYS A 126 -27.22 12.33 8.10
N ASP A 127 -27.65 11.65 7.04
CA ASP A 127 -29.00 11.78 6.50
C ASP A 127 -30.05 11.22 7.47
N ILE A 128 -29.78 10.07 8.10
CA ILE A 128 -30.64 9.47 9.14
C ILE A 128 -30.76 10.41 10.35
N ASP A 129 -29.63 10.92 10.86
CA ASP A 129 -29.63 11.81 12.02
C ASP A 129 -30.35 13.13 11.71
N SER A 130 -30.21 13.65 10.49
CA SER A 130 -30.94 14.84 10.02
C SER A 130 -32.45 14.59 9.95
N TYR A 131 -32.89 13.46 9.36
CA TYR A 131 -34.30 13.11 9.29
C TYR A 131 -34.93 12.94 10.67
N LYS A 132 -34.24 12.24 11.59
CA LYS A 132 -34.71 12.04 12.96
C LYS A 132 -34.85 13.37 13.70
N ASN A 133 -33.91 14.30 13.53
CA ASN A 133 -33.96 15.61 14.16
C ASN A 133 -35.10 16.49 13.58
N SER A 134 -35.34 16.43 12.27
CA SER A 134 -36.47 17.11 11.62
C SER A 134 -37.83 16.56 12.05
N ALA A 135 -37.98 15.24 12.14
CA ALA A 135 -39.21 14.58 12.57
C ALA A 135 -39.55 14.86 14.04
N SER A 136 -38.54 14.93 14.92
CA SER A 136 -38.72 15.25 16.34
C SER A 136 -38.97 16.74 16.62
N GLY A 137 -38.66 17.63 15.68
CA GLY A 137 -39.06 19.05 15.73
C GLY A 137 -40.54 19.30 15.42
N LEU A 138 -41.18 18.45 14.63
CA LEU A 138 -42.58 18.59 14.22
C LEU A 138 -43.59 18.15 15.30
N ASN A 139 -43.18 17.29 16.25
CA ASN A 139 -44.08 16.77 17.30
C ASN A 139 -44.20 17.66 18.55
N ARG A 140 -43.64 18.88 18.55
CA ARG A 140 -43.65 19.80 19.71
C ARG A 140 -44.45 21.09 19.49
N ARG A 141 -45.22 21.22 18.39
CA ARG A 141 -46.07 22.40 18.10
C ARG A 141 -47.58 22.11 18.15
N MET A 142 -47.99 21.15 18.99
CA MET A 142 -49.40 20.95 19.36
C MET A 142 -49.49 20.77 20.87
N ASP A 143 -49.37 21.87 21.62
CA ASP A 143 -50.12 22.13 22.86
C ASP A 143 -50.17 23.65 23.08
#